data_AF-A0A7V8BQD8-F1
#
_entry.id   AF-A0A7V8BQD8-F1
#
_cell.length_a   1.000
_cell.length_b   1.000
_cell.length_c   1.000
_cell.angle_alpha   90.00
_cell.angle_beta   90.00
_cell.angle_gamma   90.00
#
_symmetry.space_group_name_H-M   'P 1'
#
loop_
_entity.id
_entity.type
_entity.pdbx_description
1 polymer ?
#
loop_
_entity_poly.entity_id
_entity_poly.type
_entity_poly.pdbx_seq_one_letter_code
_entity_poly.pdbx_strand_id
1 'polypeptide(L)' 'MLWVDYGKGYGLINSDGRILIGPRFDNVVPYEDYSYVGKPVIFNGALVGGRVGKVDSTGKIVVDPATNSIRFSPVKFN' A
#
# COMPACT_ATOMS: atom_id res chain seq x y z
N MET A 1 -5.22 -1.87 10.92
CA MET A 1 -5.19 -0.60 10.16
C MET A 1 -6.18 -0.71 9.01
N LEU A 2 -6.87 0.38 8.65
CA LEU A 2 -7.82 0.42 7.53
C LEU A 2 -7.40 1.52 6.54
N TRP A 3 -7.95 1.45 5.33
CA TRP A 3 -7.81 2.51 4.33
C TRP A 3 -9.10 3.28 4.15
N VAL A 4 -8.98 4.53 3.72
CA VAL A 4 -10.11 5.40 3.38
C VAL A 4 -9.85 6.05 2.04
N ASP A 5 -10.86 6.03 1.18
CA ASP A 5 -10.87 6.77 -0.08
C ASP A 5 -11.33 8.22 0.16
N TYR A 6 -10.51 9.18 -0.25
CA TYR A 6 -10.83 10.62 -0.18
C TYR A 6 -11.17 11.20 -1.56
N GLY A 7 -11.40 10.38 -2.59
CA GLY A 7 -11.71 10.76 -3.97
C GLY A 7 -10.50 11.25 -4.78
N LYS A 8 -9.45 11.76 -4.12
CA LYS A 8 -8.19 12.19 -4.73
C LYS A 8 -7.01 11.26 -4.45
N GLY A 9 -7.27 10.16 -3.73
CA GLY A 9 -6.29 9.21 -3.25
C GLY A 9 -6.70 8.62 -1.91
N TYR A 10 -5.93 7.62 -1.48
CA TYR A 10 -6.17 6.85 -0.27
C TYR A 10 -5.31 7.35 0.89
N GLY A 11 -5.92 7.34 2.08
CA GLY A 11 -5.26 7.52 3.37
C GLY A 11 -5.39 6.26 4.25
N LEU A 12 -4.72 6.28 5.39
CA LEU A 12 -4.74 5.20 6.37
C LEU A 12 -5.28 5.72 7.70
N ILE A 13 -6.15 4.91 8.31
CA ILE A 13 -6.77 5.19 9.61
C ILE A 13 -6.53 4.02 10.57
N ASN A 14 -6.55 4.30 11.87
CA ASN A 14 -6.59 3.27 12.89
C ASN A 14 -8.01 2.68 13.02
N SER A 15 -8.18 1.66 13.88
CA SER A 15 -9.48 1.02 14.13
C SER A 15 -10.54 1.95 14.72
N ASP A 16 -10.12 3.04 15.36
CA ASP A 16 -11.01 4.04 15.95
C ASP A 16 -11.42 5.13 14.94
N GLY A 17 -11.00 5.01 13.67
CA GLY A 17 -11.25 6.01 12.64
C GLY A 17 -10.32 7.22 12.65
N ARG A 18 -9.28 7.24 13.50
CA ARG A 18 -8.29 8.33 13.53
C ARG A 18 -7.33 8.23 12.36
N ILE A 19 -7.06 9.37 11.74
CA ILE A 19 -6.12 9.47 10.61
C ILE A 19 -4.70 9.20 11.09
N LEU A 20 -4.06 8.18 10.51
CA LEU A 20 -2.64 7.89 10.66
C LEU A 20 -1.84 8.58 9.54
N ILE A 21 -2.33 8.44 8.30
CA ILE A 21 -1.75 9.07 7.11
C ILE A 21 -2.88 9.67 6.28
N GLY A 22 -2.82 10.98 6.03
CA GLY A 22 -3.77 11.66 5.14
C GLY A 22 -3.70 11.18 3.69
N PRO A 23 -4.67 11.52 2.83
CA PRO A 23 -4.75 11.03 1.47
C PRO A 23 -3.52 11.44 0.65
N ARG A 24 -2.71 10.46 0.26
CA ARG A 24 -1.50 10.68 -0.55
C ARG A 24 -1.08 9.50 -1.43
N PHE A 25 -1.74 8.35 -1.29
CA PHE A 25 -1.39 7.15 -2.04
C PHE A 25 -2.42 6.91 -3.15
N ASP A 26 -1.96 6.46 -4.31
CA ASP A 26 -2.87 6.13 -5.42
C ASP A 26 -3.67 4.86 -5.14
N ASN A 27 -3.12 3.93 -4.34
CA ASN A 27 -3.77 2.70 -3.90
C ASN A 27 -3.20 2.25 -2.54
N VAL A 28 -3.99 1.43 -1.85
CA VAL A 28 -3.60 0.66 -0.67
C VAL A 28 -3.97 -0.80 -0.89
N VAL A 29 -3.03 -1.71 -0.69
CA VAL A 29 -3.25 -3.15 -0.68
C VAL A 29 -3.00 -3.66 0.74
N PRO A 30 -4.06 -3.99 1.51
CA PRO A 30 -3.91 -4.58 2.83
C PRO A 30 -3.23 -5.94 2.78
N TYR A 31 -2.34 -6.23 3.73
CA TYR A 31 -1.69 -7.53 3.85
C TYR A 31 -1.35 -7.82 5.31
N GLU A 32 -2.06 -8.76 5.95
CA GLU A 32 -1.84 -9.17 7.35
C GLU A 32 -1.66 -7.94 8.27
N ASP A 33 -0.45 -7.75 8.83
CA ASP A 33 -0.11 -6.72 9.79
C ASP A 33 0.43 -5.42 9.16
N TYR A 34 0.40 -5.29 7.84
CA TYR A 34 0.90 -4.12 7.13
C TYR A 34 0.07 -3.80 5.88
N SER A 35 0.47 -2.77 5.15
CA SER A 35 -0.16 -2.44 3.88
C SER A 35 0.87 -2.01 2.86
N TYR A 36 0.69 -2.47 1.62
CA TYR A 36 1.40 -1.89 0.49
C TYR A 36 0.67 -0.63 0.04
N VAL A 37 1.44 0.40 -0.30
CA VAL A 37 0.89 1.70 -0.72
C VAL A 37 1.59 2.22 -1.97
N GLY A 38 0.89 2.99 -2.80
CA GLY A 38 1.45 3.60 -4.00
C GLY A 38 0.76 3.12 -5.27
N LYS A 39 1.54 2.71 -6.28
CA LYS A 39 1.05 2.30 -7.61
C LYS A 39 1.30 0.81 -7.86
N PRO A 40 0.49 -0.10 -7.28
CA PRO A 40 0.62 -1.53 -7.49
C PRO A 40 0.24 -1.92 -8.92
N VAL A 41 0.88 -2.97 -9.44
CA VAL A 41 0.43 -3.69 -10.62
C VAL A 41 -0.18 -5.00 -10.14
N ILE A 42 -1.49 -5.15 -10.32
CA ILE A 42 -2.24 -6.35 -9.93
C ILE A 42 -2.58 -7.14 -11.20
N PHE A 43 -2.26 -8.44 -11.21
CA PHE A 43 -2.63 -9.36 -12.28
C PHE A 43 -3.22 -10.63 -11.66
N ASN A 44 -4.42 -11.02 -12.11
CA ASN A 44 -5.17 -12.16 -11.56
C ASN A 44 -5.27 -12.16 -10.02
N GLY A 45 -5.48 -10.98 -9.42
CA GLY A 45 -5.59 -10.83 -7.97
C GLY A 45 -4.25 -10.85 -7.21
N ALA A 46 -3.12 -11.03 -7.88
CA ALA A 46 -1.79 -11.02 -7.27
C ALA A 46 -1.06 -9.68 -7.52
N LEU A 47 -0.35 -9.20 -6.50
CA LEU A 47 0.58 -8.09 -6.64
C LEU A 47 1.84 -8.58 -7.37
N VAL A 48 1.98 -8.19 -8.65
CA VAL A 48 3.07 -8.66 -9.53
C VAL A 48 4.12 -7.58 -9.82
N GLY A 49 4.01 -6.41 -9.21
CA GLY A 49 4.98 -5.33 -9.35
C GLY A 49 4.42 -3.95 -9.04
N GLY A 50 5.10 -2.92 -9.53
CA GLY A 50 4.71 -1.51 -9.37
C GLY A 50 5.68 -0.67 -8.55
N ARG A 51 5.33 0.60 -8.34
CA ARG A 51 6.01 1.50 -7.38
C ARG A 51 5.25 1.45 -6.07
N VAL A 52 5.61 0.48 -5.24
CA VAL A 52 4.95 0.25 -3.96
C VAL A 52 5.92 0.36 -2.80
N GLY A 53 5.44 0.99 -1.74
CA GLY A 53 6.07 1.07 -0.45
C GLY A 53 5.32 0.20 0.56
N LYS A 54 5.81 0.19 1.80
CA LYS A 54 5.28 -0.62 2.90
C LYS A 54 5.01 0.28 4.09
N VAL A 55 3.82 0.17 4.66
CA VAL A 55 3.40 0.86 5.89
C VAL A 55 3.05 -0.19 6.92
N ASP A 56 3.61 -0.09 8.13
CA ASP A 56 3.25 -1.01 9.22
C ASP A 56 1.86 -0.69 9.82
N SER A 57 1.39 -1.55 10.73
CA SER A 57 0.08 -1.41 11.39
C SER A 57 -0.11 -0.11 12.18
N THR A 58 0.97 0.58 12.54
CA THR A 58 0.94 1.86 13.27
C THR A 58 0.82 3.07 12.35
N GLY A 59 0.91 2.86 11.03
CA GLY A 59 0.95 3.94 10.03
C GLY A 59 2.35 4.47 9.76
N LYS A 60 3.41 3.81 10.25
CA LYS A 60 4.79 4.20 9.93
C LYS A 60 5.18 3.67 8.55
N ILE A 61 5.70 4.55 7.70
CA ILE A 61 6.25 4.19 6.40
C ILE A 61 7.59 3.50 6.63
N VAL A 62 7.65 2.19 6.35
CA VAL A 62 8.86 1.36 6.43
C VAL A 62 9.65 1.42 5.13
N VAL A 63 8.94 1.47 4.00
CA VAL A 63 9.51 1.67 2.67
C VAL A 63 8.70 2.74 1.96
N ASP A 64 9.34 3.84 1.56
CA ASP A 64 8.67 4.96 0.92
C ASP A 64 8.55 4.74 -0.60
N PRO A 65 7.32 4.62 -1.16
CA PRO A 65 7.13 4.35 -2.58
C PRO A 65 7.74 5.41 -3.52
N ALA A 66 8.01 6.63 -3.04
CA ALA A 66 8.58 7.72 -3.83
C ALA A 66 10.09 7.62 -4.00
N THR A 67 10.81 7.09 -3.00
CA THR A 67 12.29 7.02 -2.99
C THR A 67 12.81 5.60 -3.12
N ASN A 68 12.04 4.60 -2.70
CA ASN A 68 12.42 3.20 -2.76
C ASN A 68 11.20 2.32 -3.05
N SER A 69 11.25 1.51 -4.11
CA SER A 69 10.11 0.68 -4.50
C SER A 69 10.42 -0.81 -4.33
N ILE A 70 9.53 -1.54 -3.66
CA ILE A 70 9.56 -3.00 -3.70
C ILE A 70 9.03 -3.43 -5.06
N ARG A 71 9.83 -4.20 -5.81
CA ARG A 71 9.39 -4.83 -7.06
C ARG A 71 9.18 -6.31 -6.80
N PHE A 72 7.95 -6.78 -7.00
CA PHE A 72 7.65 -8.20 -7.05
C PHE A 72 8.00 -8.71 -8.44
N SER A 73 8.76 -9.79 -8.54
CA SER A 73 8.94 -10.49 -9.81
C SER A 73 7.72 -11.38 -10.03
N PRO A 74 7.04 -11.34 -11.20
CA PRO A 74 6.10 -12.38 -11.55
C PRO A 74 6.88 -13.69 -11.64
N VAL A 75 6.60 -14.63 -10.75
CA VAL A 75 7.14 -15.99 -10.86
C VAL A 75 6.56 -16.56 -12.15
N LYS A 76 7.40 -16.72 -13.18
CA LYS A 76 7.05 -17.52 -14.34
C LYS A 76 6.98 -18.98 -13.85
N PHE A 77 5.80 -19.57 -13.91
CA PHE A 77 5.71 -21.02 -13.90
C PHE A 77 6.19 -21.48 -15.28
N ASN A 78 7.29 -22.23 -15.29
CA ASN A 78 7.76 -22.98 -16.45
C ASN A 78 6.90 -24.23 -16.62
#